data_AF-A0A970JWK7-F1
#
_entry.id   AF-A0A970JWK7-F1
#
_cell.length_a   1.000
_cell.length_b   1.000
_cell.length_c   1.000
_cell.angle_alpha   90.00
_cell.angle_beta   90.00
_cell.angle_gamma   90.00
#
_symmetry.space_group_name_H-M   'P 1'
#
loop_
_entity.id
_entity.type
_entity.pdbx_description
1 polymer ?
#
loop_
_entity_poly.entity_id
_entity_poly.type
_entity_poly.pdbx_seq_one_letter_code
_entity_poly.pdbx_strand_id
1 'polypeptide(L)'
;MKRLDIFKCELCGNIVELLHVGGGELVCCGQPMKLLEEQTADSATEKHVPVVEGKTVKVGSVPHPMTEQHYIEFIEIIAGDKICRRFLSPGEAPEAVFEDFTPEISREYCNIHGLWKAVL
;
A
#
# COMPACT_ATOMS: atom_id res chain seq x y z
N MET A 1 -7.85 -11.66 9.68
CA MET A 1 -8.03 -10.28 10.17
C MET A 1 -7.01 -10.01 11.26
N LYS A 2 -6.03 -9.17 10.95
CA LYS A 2 -5.06 -8.57 11.86
C LYS A 2 -5.13 -7.04 11.72
N ARG A 3 -4.61 -6.33 12.71
CA ARG A 3 -4.44 -4.87 12.62
C ARG A 3 -3.63 -4.53 11.37
N LEU A 4 -4.00 -3.45 10.68
CA LEU A 4 -3.45 -2.97 9.40
C LEU A 4 -3.78 -3.81 8.17
N ASP A 5 -4.58 -4.88 8.27
CA ASP A 5 -5.15 -5.53 7.09
C ASP A 5 -5.97 -4.51 6.28
N ILE A 6 -5.82 -4.54 4.96
CA ILE A 6 -6.56 -3.68 4.03
C ILE A 6 -7.60 -4.53 3.30
N PHE A 7 -8.84 -4.05 3.26
CA PHE A 7 -9.96 -4.72 2.61
C PHE A 7 -10.52 -3.86 1.49
N LYS A 8 -10.92 -4.49 0.38
CA LYS A 8 -11.56 -3.84 -0.77
C LYS A 8 -12.92 -4.43 -1.06
N CYS A 9 -13.91 -3.58 -1.29
CA CYS A 9 -15.16 -3.99 -1.92
C CYS A 9 -14.94 -4.08 -3.42
N GLU A 10 -15.07 -5.27 -4.01
CA GLU A 10 -14.88 -5.46 -5.45
C GLU A 10 -16.03 -4.89 -6.32
N LEU A 11 -17.11 -4.40 -5.70
CA LEU A 11 -18.24 -3.79 -6.43
C LEU A 11 -18.14 -2.26 -6.51
N CYS A 12 -18.01 -1.58 -5.37
CA CYS A 12 -17.97 -0.12 -5.33
C CYS A 12 -16.55 0.46 -5.24
N GLY A 13 -15.53 -0.38 -5.02
CA GLY A 13 -14.15 0.06 -4.91
C GLY A 13 -13.75 0.62 -3.54
N ASN A 14 -14.64 0.67 -2.55
CA ASN A 14 -14.29 1.11 -1.19
C ASN A 14 -13.11 0.30 -0.64
N ILE A 15 -12.10 0.99 -0.12
CA ILE A 15 -10.95 0.41 0.55
C ILE A 15 -10.92 0.90 1.99
N VAL A 16 -10.72 -0.03 2.93
CA VAL A 16 -10.62 0.26 4.37
C VAL A 16 -9.43 -0.44 4.97
N GLU A 17 -8.84 0.17 6.00
CA GLU A 17 -7.81 -0.44 6.83
C GLU A 17 -8.38 -0.78 8.21
N LEU A 18 -8.03 -1.96 8.71
CA LEU A 18 -8.46 -2.42 10.03
C LEU A 18 -7.60 -1.83 11.15
N LEU A 19 -8.15 -0.84 11.87
CA LEU A 19 -7.46 -0.21 13.02
C LEU A 19 -7.56 -1.04 14.31
N HIS A 20 -8.67 -1.76 14.49
CA HIS A 20 -8.92 -2.60 15.67
C HIS A 20 -9.71 -3.86 15.26
N VAL A 21 -9.32 -5.02 15.78
CA VAL A 21 -9.94 -6.30 15.42
C VAL A 21 -11.10 -6.61 16.37
N GLY A 22 -12.33 -6.50 15.87
CA GLY A 22 -13.57 -6.76 16.63
C GLY A 22 -14.22 -8.14 16.42
N GLY A 23 -13.67 -8.98 15.52
CA GLY A 23 -14.14 -10.35 15.28
C GLY A 23 -15.29 -10.54 14.28
N GLY A 24 -15.98 -9.46 13.87
CA GLY A 24 -17.02 -9.51 12.83
C GLY A 24 -16.46 -9.48 11.41
N GLU A 25 -17.22 -10.02 10.44
CA GLU A 25 -16.89 -9.93 9.01
C GLU A 25 -17.19 -8.53 8.46
N LEU A 26 -16.26 -7.99 7.65
CA LEU A 26 -16.47 -6.71 6.97
C LEU A 26 -17.33 -6.92 5.72
N VAL A 27 -18.48 -6.25 5.66
CA VAL A 27 -19.44 -6.35 4.55
C VAL A 27 -19.62 -4.98 3.91
N CYS A 28 -19.56 -4.94 2.57
CA CYS A 28 -19.87 -3.74 1.79
C CYS A 28 -20.64 -4.15 0.52
N CYS A 29 -21.68 -3.40 0.16
CA CYS A 29 -22.57 -3.73 -0.95
C CYS A 29 -23.23 -5.12 -0.83
N GLY A 30 -23.51 -5.57 0.40
CA GLY A 30 -24.20 -6.83 0.67
C GLY A 30 -23.34 -8.10 0.53
N GLN A 31 -22.02 -7.96 0.34
CA GLN A 31 -21.09 -9.09 0.31
C GLN A 31 -19.85 -8.87 1.19
N PRO A 32 -19.16 -9.94 1.61
CA PRO A 32 -17.87 -9.82 2.30
C PRO A 32 -16.88 -9.00 1.48
N MET A 33 -16.15 -8.10 2.14
CA MET A 33 -15.04 -7.38 1.54
C MET A 33 -13.85 -8.33 1.38
N LYS A 34 -13.10 -8.18 0.29
CA LYS A 34 -11.92 -8.99 0.00
C LYS A 34 -10.71 -8.45 0.76
N LEU A 35 -9.99 -9.33 1.45
CA LEU A 35 -8.66 -9.01 1.97
C LEU A 35 -7.70 -8.76 0.81
N LEU A 36 -7.05 -7.60 0.80
CA LEU A 36 -5.94 -7.33 -0.11
C LEU A 36 -4.67 -7.89 0.50
N GLU A 37 -4.30 -9.09 0.07
CA GLU A 37 -3.05 -9.73 0.52
C GLU A 37 -1.84 -8.97 0.00
N GLU A 38 -0.90 -8.67 0.91
CA GLU A 38 0.35 -8.00 0.58
C GLU A 38 1.24 -8.93 -0.24
N GLN A 39 1.50 -8.57 -1.48
CA GLN A 39 2.43 -9.27 -2.35
C GLN A 39 3.88 -8.85 -2.04
N THR A 40 4.82 -9.75 -2.31
CA THR A 40 6.25 -9.52 -2.16
C THR A 40 6.97 -10.20 -3.30
N ALA A 41 8.08 -9.62 -3.75
CA ALA A 41 8.95 -10.20 -4.77
C ALA A 41 10.36 -9.61 -4.64
N ASP A 42 11.28 -10.06 -5.47
CA ASP A 42 12.59 -9.41 -5.60
C ASP A 42 12.43 -8.04 -6.27
N SER A 43 12.72 -6.97 -5.52
CA SER A 43 12.65 -5.58 -5.98
C SER A 43 13.54 -5.28 -7.18
N ALA A 44 14.59 -6.07 -7.41
CA ALA A 44 15.44 -5.91 -8.60
C ALA A 44 14.72 -6.28 -9.90
N THR A 45 13.62 -7.03 -9.81
CA THR A 45 12.87 -7.52 -10.99
C THR A 45 11.43 -7.01 -11.02
N GLU A 46 10.80 -6.88 -9.86
CA GLU A 46 9.43 -6.43 -9.72
C GLU A 46 9.35 -4.91 -9.53
N LYS A 47 8.41 -4.26 -10.22
CA LYS A 47 8.26 -2.81 -10.25
C LYS A 47 7.31 -2.27 -9.19
N HIS A 48 6.58 -3.14 -8.50
CA HIS A 48 5.64 -2.75 -7.46
C HIS A 48 6.25 -2.81 -6.05
N VAL A 49 7.30 -3.60 -5.84
CA VAL A 49 7.94 -3.70 -4.52
C VAL A 49 8.59 -2.36 -4.16
N PRO A 50 8.20 -1.73 -3.03
CA PRO A 50 8.79 -0.45 -2.62
C PRO A 50 10.30 -0.54 -2.39
N VAL A 51 11.04 0.49 -2.79
CA VAL A 51 12.49 0.62 -2.58
C VAL A 51 12.76 1.83 -1.69
N VAL A 52 13.49 1.63 -0.60
CA VAL A 52 13.81 2.68 0.37
C VAL A 52 15.22 3.20 0.15
N GLU A 53 15.34 4.51 -0.11
CA GLU A 53 16.60 5.22 -0.32
C GLU A 53 16.68 6.43 0.63
N GLY A 54 17.35 6.25 1.77
CA GLY A 54 17.41 7.27 2.81
C GLY A 54 16.02 7.53 3.40
N LYS A 55 15.47 8.73 3.17
CA LYS A 55 14.12 9.14 3.64
C LYS A 55 13.03 8.97 2.58
N THR A 56 13.41 8.59 1.36
CA THR A 56 12.49 8.48 0.23
C THR A 56 12.15 7.02 -0.02
N VAL A 57 10.86 6.73 -0.16
CA VAL A 57 10.33 5.46 -0.62
C VAL A 57 9.87 5.63 -2.06
N LYS A 58 10.38 4.80 -2.97
CA LYS A 58 10.01 4.77 -4.39
C LYS A 58 9.22 3.52 -4.71
N VAL A 59 8.25 3.62 -5.60
CA VAL A 59 7.54 2.47 -6.18
C VAL A 59 7.94 2.35 -7.64
N GLY A 60 9.20 1.96 -7.77
CA GLY A 60 9.68 0.61 -8.07
C GLY A 60 11.19 0.70 -8.21
N SER A 61 11.89 -0.40 -8.54
CA SER A 61 13.26 -0.28 -9.08
C SER A 61 13.27 0.48 -10.42
N VAL A 62 12.18 0.36 -11.17
CA VAL A 62 11.81 1.24 -12.28
C VAL A 62 10.55 1.99 -11.88
N PRO A 63 10.46 3.32 -12.09
CA PRO A 63 9.28 4.09 -11.70
C PRO A 63 7.98 3.50 -12.26
N HIS A 64 7.03 3.23 -11.36
CA HIS A 64 5.70 2.76 -11.71
C HIS A 64 4.93 3.84 -12.49
N PRO A 65 4.07 3.46 -13.46
CA PRO A 65 3.18 4.41 -14.13
C PRO A 65 2.32 5.23 -13.16
N MET A 66 2.09 6.50 -13.46
CA MET A 66 1.22 7.39 -12.68
C MET A 66 0.20 8.05 -13.59
N THR A 67 -0.55 7.26 -14.35
CA THR A 67 -1.62 7.73 -15.25
C THR A 67 -2.97 7.72 -14.54
N GLU A 68 -3.98 8.39 -15.10
CA GLU A 68 -5.33 8.41 -14.51
C GLU A 68 -5.93 7.00 -14.33
N GLN A 69 -5.60 6.07 -15.23
CA GLN A 69 -6.11 4.70 -15.18
C GLN A 69 -5.22 3.75 -14.38
N HIS A 70 -3.94 4.10 -14.18
CA HIS A 70 -2.96 3.21 -13.57
C HIS A 70 -1.93 4.00 -12.76
N TYR A 71 -2.07 3.99 -11.45
CA TYR A 71 -1.23 4.76 -10.53
C TYR A 71 -1.16 4.12 -9.14
N ILE A 72 -0.18 4.58 -8.37
CA ILE A 72 -0.04 4.27 -6.95
C ILE A 72 -0.93 5.24 -6.17
N GLU A 73 -1.89 4.75 -5.40
CA GLU A 73 -2.80 5.63 -4.64
C GLU A 73 -2.19 6.06 -3.31
N PHE A 74 -1.36 5.22 -2.71
CA PHE A 74 -0.61 5.58 -1.51
C PHE A 74 0.65 4.75 -1.31
N ILE A 75 1.57 5.34 -0.56
CA ILE A 75 2.76 4.70 -0.01
C ILE A 75 2.69 4.81 1.51
N GLU A 76 3.09 3.76 2.19
CA GLU A 76 3.12 3.68 3.64
C GLU A 76 4.41 3.09 4.17
N ILE A 77 4.80 3.61 5.33
CA ILE A 77 5.84 3.01 6.15
C ILE A 77 5.29 2.65 7.52
N ILE A 78 5.76 1.53 8.05
CA ILE A 78 5.38 0.99 9.34
C ILE A 78 6.66 0.76 10.14
N ALA A 79 6.70 1.29 11.37
CA ALA A 79 7.79 1.11 12.31
C ALA A 79 7.20 0.89 13.71
N GLY A 80 7.15 -0.38 14.14
CA GLY A 80 6.48 -0.76 15.38
C GLY A 80 5.00 -0.37 15.38
N ASP A 81 4.64 0.58 16.23
CA ASP A 81 3.26 1.07 16.39
C ASP A 81 2.94 2.34 15.58
N LYS A 82 3.93 2.89 14.88
CA LYS A 82 3.79 4.09 14.05
C LYS A 82 3.58 3.71 12.59
N ILE A 83 2.58 4.34 11.99
CA ILE A 83 2.31 4.26 10.55
C ILE A 83 2.30 5.68 9.99
N CYS A 84 3.02 5.90 8.90
CA CYS A 84 2.90 7.11 8.10
C CYS A 84 2.44 6.74 6.69
N ARG A 85 1.39 7.41 6.22
CA ARG A 85 0.83 7.25 4.87
C ARG A 85 0.95 8.54 4.10
N ARG A 86 1.42 8.45 2.86
CA ARG A 86 1.31 9.51 1.85
C ARG A 86 0.43 8.99 0.72
N PHE A 87 -0.73 9.62 0.53
CA PHE A 87 -1.53 9.42 -0.68
C PHE A 87 -0.82 10.05 -1.87
N LEU A 88 -1.06 9.57 -3.08
CA LEU A 88 -0.55 10.15 -4.33
C LEU A 88 -1.69 10.26 -5.33
N SER A 89 -1.48 11.09 -6.35
CA SER A 89 -2.43 11.34 -7.44
C SER A 89 -1.77 11.02 -8.79
N PRO A 90 -2.56 10.72 -9.84
CA PRO A 90 -2.04 10.64 -11.19
C PRO A 90 -1.19 11.87 -11.58
N GLY A 91 -0.08 11.63 -12.26
CA GLY A 91 0.89 12.65 -12.68
C GLY A 91 1.97 13.01 -11.64
N GLU A 92 1.80 12.62 -10.37
CA GLU A 92 2.87 12.74 -9.36
C GLU A 92 3.99 11.72 -9.63
N ALA A 93 5.18 11.94 -9.07
CA ALA A 93 6.20 10.90 -9.04
C ALA A 93 5.73 9.75 -8.11
N PRO A 94 6.00 8.48 -8.45
CA PRO A 94 5.63 7.33 -7.62
C PRO A 94 6.57 7.19 -6.41
N GLU A 95 6.70 8.24 -5.61
CA GLU A 95 7.59 8.29 -4.45
C GLU A 95 7.01 9.15 -3.32
N ALA A 96 7.45 8.88 -2.10
CA ALA A 96 7.08 9.63 -0.91
C ALA A 96 8.29 9.81 0.00
N VAL A 97 8.41 11.00 0.60
CA VAL A 97 9.43 11.31 1.60
C VAL A 97 8.80 11.23 2.99
N PHE A 98 9.46 10.51 3.90
CA PHE A 98 9.05 10.41 5.28
C PHE A 98 10.19 10.85 6.20
N GLU A 99 9.96 11.93 6.95
CA GLU A 99 10.91 12.46 7.91
C GLU A 99 10.90 11.67 9.22
N ASP A 100 12.06 11.55 9.86
CA ASP A 100 12.24 10.97 11.20
C ASP A 100 11.63 9.57 11.40
N PHE A 101 11.82 8.71 10.40
CA PHE A 101 11.32 7.34 10.41
C PHE A 101 12.41 6.32 10.07
N THR A 102 12.33 5.15 10.71
CA THR A 102 13.12 3.97 10.37
C THR A 102 12.14 2.83 10.10
N PRO A 103 11.73 2.63 8.84
CA PRO A 103 10.69 1.67 8.51
C PRO A 103 11.17 0.23 8.70
N GLU A 104 10.33 -0.61 9.31
CA GLU A 104 10.48 -2.08 9.31
C GLU A 104 9.80 -2.68 8.07
N ILE A 105 8.72 -2.04 7.62
CA ILE A 105 7.97 -2.40 6.43
C ILE A 105 7.67 -1.13 5.64
N SER A 106 7.83 -1.22 4.33
CA SER A 106 7.26 -0.27 3.38
C SER A 106 6.21 -0.99 2.54
N ARG A 107 5.05 -0.37 2.34
CA ARG A 107 3.98 -0.92 1.49
C ARG A 107 3.39 0.15 0.57
N GLU A 108 2.86 -0.29 -0.55
CA GLU A 108 2.21 0.56 -1.54
C GLU A 108 0.92 -0.10 -2.03
N TYR A 109 0.00 0.71 -2.56
CA TYR A 109 -1.17 0.22 -3.26
C TYR A 109 -1.28 0.80 -4.67
N CYS A 110 -1.20 -0.10 -5.66
CA CYS A 110 -1.52 0.16 -7.05
C CYS A 110 -3.01 -0.12 -7.30
N ASN A 111 -3.70 0.81 -7.95
CA ASN A 111 -5.13 0.70 -8.20
C ASN A 111 -5.51 -0.52 -9.08
N ILE A 112 -4.57 -1.03 -9.89
CA ILE A 112 -4.71 -2.23 -10.73
C ILE A 112 -4.07 -3.46 -10.08
N HIS A 113 -2.81 -3.36 -9.65
CA HIS A 113 -1.99 -4.51 -9.25
C HIS A 113 -2.04 -4.83 -7.74
N GLY A 114 -2.82 -4.07 -6.98
CA GLY A 114 -3.09 -4.37 -5.58
C GLY A 114 -1.99 -3.90 -4.64
N LEU A 115 -1.88 -4.59 -3.50
CA LEU A 115 -1.02 -4.20 -2.38
C LEU A 115 0.32 -4.93 -2.45
N TRP A 116 1.43 -4.20 -2.35
CA TRP A 116 2.78 -4.77 -2.32
C TRP A 116 3.56 -4.25 -1.12
N LYS A 117 4.56 -5.02 -0.69
CA LYS A 117 5.44 -4.62 0.41
C LYS A 117 6.89 -5.04 0.21
N ALA A 118 7.76 -4.34 0.93
CA ALA A 118 9.13 -4.70 1.22
C ALA A 118 9.33 -4.76 2.75
N VAL A 119 10.05 -5.78 3.21
CA VAL A 119 10.55 -5.88 4.60
C VAL A 119 12.00 -5.40 4.59
N LEU A 120 12.37 -4.56 5.56
CA LEU A 120 13.62 -3.80 5.58
C LEU A 120 14.57 -4.23 6.70
#